data_AF-A0A1G2L551-F1
#
_entry.id   AF-A0A1G2L551-F1
#
_cell.length_a   1.000
_cell.length_b   1.000
_cell.length_c   1.000
_cell.angle_alpha   90.00
_cell.angle_beta   90.00
_cell.angle_gamma   90.00
#
_symmetry.space_group_name_H-M   'P 1'
#
loop_
_entity.id
_entity.type
_entity.pdbx_description
1 polymer ?
#
loop_
_entity_poly.entity_id
_entity_poly.type
_entity_poly.pdbx_seq_one_letter_code
_entity_poly.pdbx_strand_id
1 'polypeptide(L)'
;MAALLYHGRALEGGNTLTPLSGMHEIVAVEDYQVPRVLHEKKVLTYSPKLLSMIAEKKIIRRHSRPEVEIRAATTAANGFILEELNSGLTDPSHPDYWDIVPLDGAEWFDGRKATLPHHLTPTTAY
;
A
#
# COMPACT_ATOMS: atom_id res chain seq x y z
N MET A 1 -3.28 -6.12 -3.57
CA MET A 1 -4.52 -6.66 -4.23
C MET A 1 -4.81 -8.16 -4.02
N ALA A 2 -3.89 -9.11 -4.24
CA ALA A 2 -4.20 -10.55 -4.11
C ALA A 2 -4.63 -10.96 -2.69
N ALA A 3 -3.98 -10.41 -1.65
CA ALA A 3 -4.33 -10.68 -0.25
C ALA A 3 -5.71 -10.15 0.13
N LEU A 4 -6.08 -8.94 -0.30
CA LEU A 4 -7.42 -8.36 -0.08
C LEU A 4 -8.52 -9.15 -0.78
N LEU A 5 -8.30 -9.50 -2.06
CA LEU A 5 -9.27 -10.27 -2.84
C LEU A 5 -9.49 -11.66 -2.23
N TYR A 6 -8.40 -12.30 -1.77
CA TYR A 6 -8.48 -13.57 -1.07
C TYR A 6 -9.22 -13.43 0.26
N HIS A 7 -8.83 -12.47 1.10
CA HIS A 7 -9.42 -12.28 2.42
C HIS A 7 -10.91 -11.94 2.33
N GLY A 8 -11.30 -11.02 1.44
CA GLY A 8 -12.72 -10.73 1.18
C GLY A 8 -13.51 -11.96 0.72
N ARG A 9 -12.96 -12.77 -0.20
CA ARG A 9 -13.60 -14.03 -0.61
C ARG A 9 -13.65 -15.09 0.49
N ALA A 10 -12.67 -15.11 1.39
CA ALA A 10 -12.66 -15.99 2.55
C ALA A 10 -13.75 -15.63 3.57
N LEU A 11 -14.08 -14.34 3.67
CA LEU A 11 -15.18 -13.86 4.52
C LEU A 11 -16.57 -14.11 3.92
N GLU A 12 -16.73 -14.02 2.59
CA GLU A 12 -18.02 -14.22 1.90
C GLU A 12 -18.32 -15.71 1.55
N GLY A 13 -17.29 -16.51 1.30
CA GLY A 13 -17.38 -17.82 0.65
C GLY A 13 -17.61 -19.00 1.57
N GLY A 14 -18.64 -18.98 2.42
CA GLY A 14 -19.21 -20.14 3.13
C GLY A 14 -18.28 -21.34 3.39
N ASN A 15 -17.23 -21.14 4.20
CA ASN A 15 -16.24 -22.14 4.64
C ASN A 15 -15.30 -22.76 3.57
N THR A 16 -15.24 -22.25 2.35
CA THR A 16 -14.38 -22.84 1.30
C THR A 16 -12.94 -22.31 1.36
N LEU A 17 -12.75 -21.12 1.93
CA LEU A 17 -11.47 -20.42 2.05
C LEU A 17 -11.27 -20.00 3.50
N THR A 18 -10.07 -20.21 4.03
CA THR A 18 -9.71 -19.82 5.40
C THR A 18 -9.24 -18.36 5.39
N PRO A 19 -9.76 -17.48 6.26
CA PRO A 19 -9.24 -16.14 6.41
C PRO A 19 -7.74 -16.15 6.75
N LEU A 20 -6.99 -15.21 6.18
CA LEU A 20 -5.59 -15.01 6.55
C LEU A 20 -5.51 -14.59 8.03
N SER A 21 -4.57 -15.18 8.77
CA SER A 21 -4.24 -14.80 10.15
C SER A 21 -2.94 -13.99 10.19
N GLY A 22 -2.74 -13.23 11.27
CA GLY A 22 -1.49 -12.48 11.48
C GLY A 22 -1.33 -11.23 10.59
N MET A 23 -2.40 -10.72 9.98
CA MET A 23 -2.33 -9.55 9.11
C MET A 23 -1.85 -8.28 9.83
N HIS A 24 -2.05 -8.19 11.15
CA HIS A 24 -1.52 -7.14 12.01
C HIS A 24 0.02 -7.14 12.13
N GLU A 25 0.70 -8.22 11.74
CA GLU A 25 2.16 -8.30 11.73
C GLU A 25 2.76 -7.78 10.40
N ILE A 26 1.91 -7.47 9.42
CA ILE A 26 2.33 -6.99 8.10
C ILE A 26 2.05 -5.49 8.03
N VAL A 27 3.05 -4.73 7.58
CA VAL A 27 2.97 -3.25 7.54
C VAL A 27 2.75 -2.68 6.14
N ALA A 28 2.94 -3.47 5.07
CA ALA A 28 2.76 -2.98 3.71
C ALA A 28 2.46 -4.10 2.70
N VAL A 29 1.64 -3.75 1.71
CA VAL A 29 1.51 -4.49 0.45
C VAL A 29 2.04 -3.57 -0.64
N GLU A 30 3.27 -3.82 -1.08
CA GLU A 30 3.96 -2.95 -2.03
C GLU A 30 3.29 -3.03 -3.41
N ASP A 31 2.47 -2.02 -3.73
CA ASP A 31 1.75 -1.86 -5.00
C ASP A 31 2.14 -0.52 -5.68
N TYR A 32 1.68 -0.26 -6.91
CA TYR A 32 1.98 0.99 -7.63
C TYR A 32 0.92 2.12 -7.48
N GLN A 33 -0.24 1.82 -6.91
CA GLN A 33 -1.34 2.74 -6.58
C GLN A 33 -1.19 3.40 -5.21
N VAL A 34 -0.72 2.67 -4.20
CA VAL A 34 -0.50 3.12 -2.82
C VAL A 34 0.50 4.28 -2.77
N PRO A 35 1.74 4.18 -3.29
CA PRO A 35 2.66 5.31 -3.31
C PRO A 35 2.11 6.54 -4.06
N ARG A 36 1.20 6.31 -5.01
CA ARG A 36 0.54 7.37 -5.78
C ARG A 36 -0.44 8.16 -4.93
N VAL A 37 -1.30 7.49 -4.17
CA VAL A 37 -2.25 8.17 -3.26
C VAL A 37 -1.52 8.86 -2.12
N LEU A 38 -0.51 8.20 -1.54
CA LEU A 38 0.26 8.78 -0.43
C LEU A 38 0.98 10.05 -0.87
N HIS A 39 1.47 10.11 -2.11
CA HIS A 39 2.03 11.33 -2.66
C HIS A 39 0.99 12.45 -2.81
N GLU A 40 -0.19 12.14 -3.36
CA GLU A 40 -1.26 13.13 -3.54
C GLU A 40 -1.76 13.70 -2.21
N LYS A 41 -1.82 12.85 -1.17
CA LYS A 41 -2.18 13.25 0.21
C LYS A 41 -1.02 13.95 0.94
N LYS A 42 0.13 14.14 0.29
CA LYS A 42 1.37 14.75 0.84
C LYS A 42 2.01 13.96 2.00
N VAL A 43 1.69 12.67 2.13
CA VAL A 43 2.40 11.76 3.03
C VAL A 43 3.78 11.44 2.46
N LEU A 44 3.86 11.18 1.14
CA LEU A 44 5.12 11.01 0.44
C LEU A 44 5.45 12.25 -0.40
N THR A 45 6.70 12.70 -0.34
CA THR A 45 7.20 13.79 -1.19
C THR A 45 8.31 13.27 -2.09
N TYR A 46 8.08 13.30 -3.40
CA TYR A 46 9.08 12.94 -4.38
C TYR A 46 10.03 14.11 -4.67
N SER A 47 11.30 13.78 -4.89
CA SER A 47 12.24 14.76 -5.42
C SER A 47 11.77 15.26 -6.81
N PRO A 48 12.12 16.49 -7.21
CA PRO A 48 11.75 17.02 -8.52
C PRO A 48 12.16 16.11 -9.69
N LYS A 49 13.33 15.45 -9.55
CA LYS A 49 13.84 14.49 -10.54
C LYS A 49 12.93 13.26 -10.66
N LEU A 50 12.55 12.66 -9.54
CA LEU A 50 11.68 11.48 -9.55
C LEU A 50 10.28 11.83 -10.07
N LEU A 51 9.76 12.99 -9.68
CA LEU A 51 8.46 13.47 -10.15
C LEU A 51 8.43 13.67 -11.67
N SER A 52 9.48 14.28 -12.25
CA SER A 52 9.63 14.40 -13.71
C SER A 52 9.70 13.03 -14.39
N MET A 53 10.45 12.08 -13.83
CA MET A 53 10.50 10.71 -14.38
C MET A 53 9.12 10.04 -14.41
N ILE A 54 8.34 10.17 -13.34
CA ILE A 54 6.98 9.60 -13.25
C ILE A 54 6.03 10.30 -14.21
N ALA A 55 6.04 11.65 -14.25
CA ALA A 55 5.19 12.44 -15.14
C ALA A 55 5.45 12.14 -16.62
N GLU A 56 6.72 11.93 -16.99
CA GLU A 56 7.15 11.58 -18.34
C GLU A 56 6.99 10.07 -18.65
N LYS A 57 6.45 9.28 -17.73
CA LYS A 57 6.29 7.82 -17.86
C LYS A 57 7.62 7.12 -18.20
N LYS A 58 8.73 7.60 -17.64
CA LYS A 58 10.03 6.95 -17.78
C LYS A 58 10.05 5.66 -16.98
N ILE A 59 10.68 4.64 -17.55
CA ILE A 59 10.88 3.36 -16.88
C ILE A 59 11.78 3.56 -15.65
N ILE A 60 11.25 3.19 -14.49
CA ILE A 60 12.02 3.03 -13.25
C ILE A 60 12.38 1.55 -13.18
N ARG A 61 13.68 1.23 -13.26
CA ARG A 61 14.09 -0.18 -13.29
C ARG A 61 13.90 -0.82 -11.91
N ARG A 62 13.48 -2.08 -11.90
CA ARG A 62 13.47 -2.92 -10.69
C ARG A 62 14.85 -2.90 -10.03
N HIS A 63 14.89 -2.82 -8.70
CA HIS A 63 16.11 -2.73 -7.88
C HIS A 63 16.95 -1.48 -8.12
N SER A 64 16.44 -0.52 -8.91
CA SER A 64 17.09 0.78 -8.99
C SER A 64 16.84 1.55 -7.69
N ARG A 65 17.75 2.47 -7.38
CA ARG A 65 17.62 3.31 -6.19
C ARG A 65 16.25 4.00 -6.08
N PRO A 66 15.68 4.62 -7.14
CA PRO A 66 14.34 5.20 -7.06
C PRO A 66 13.23 4.20 -6.72
N GLU A 67 13.30 2.97 -7.25
CA GLU A 67 12.30 1.94 -6.95
C GLU A 67 12.37 1.49 -5.50
N VAL A 68 13.58 1.23 -5.01
CA VAL A 68 13.80 0.85 -3.60
C VAL A 68 13.40 1.97 -2.65
N GLU A 69 13.72 3.22 -2.98
CA GLU A 69 13.33 4.39 -2.17
C GLU A 69 11.80 4.56 -2.12
N ILE A 70 11.09 4.40 -3.24
CA ILE A 70 9.62 4.45 -3.26
C ILE A 70 9.05 3.38 -2.32
N ARG A 71 9.54 2.14 -2.42
CA ARG A 71 9.04 1.01 -1.62
C ARG A 71 9.33 1.20 -0.14
N ALA A 72 10.57 1.49 0.21
CA ALA A 72 10.95 1.71 1.60
C ALA A 72 10.16 2.87 2.23
N ALA A 73 9.95 3.96 1.49
CA ALA A 73 9.16 5.08 1.98
C ALA A 73 7.68 4.73 2.14
N THR A 74 7.12 3.93 1.21
CA THR A 74 5.74 3.45 1.30
C THR A 74 5.55 2.52 2.50
N THR A 75 6.45 1.55 2.68
CA THR A 75 6.43 0.67 3.85
C THR A 75 6.47 1.46 5.16
N ALA A 76 7.38 2.44 5.26
CA ALA A 76 7.51 3.26 6.46
C ALA A 76 6.26 4.11 6.71
N ALA A 77 5.71 4.74 5.66
CA ALA A 77 4.48 5.52 5.76
C ALA A 77 3.31 4.69 6.27
N ASN A 78 3.11 3.49 5.73
CA ASN A 78 2.02 2.61 6.17
C ASN A 78 2.21 2.15 7.62
N GLY A 79 3.45 1.86 8.04
CA GLY A 79 3.77 1.61 9.45
C GLY A 79 3.34 2.76 10.35
N PHE A 80 3.72 4.00 10.04
CA PHE A 80 3.33 5.17 10.83
C PHE A 80 1.82 5.43 10.81
N ILE A 81 1.15 5.19 9.68
CA ILE A 81 -0.31 5.33 9.59
C ILE A 81 -1.01 4.32 10.50
N LEU A 82 -0.57 3.05 10.49
CA LEU A 82 -1.13 2.01 11.35
C LEU A 82 -0.87 2.30 12.84
N GLU A 83 0.32 2.78 13.18
CA GLU A 83 0.63 3.22 14.56
C GLU A 83 -0.32 4.33 15.02
N GLU A 84 -0.56 5.34 14.17
CA GLU A 84 -1.44 6.45 14.50
C GLU A 84 -2.92 6.01 14.58
N LEU A 85 -3.40 5.21 13.62
CA LEU A 85 -4.78 4.70 13.61
C LEU A 85 -5.08 3.81 14.82
N ASN A 86 -4.09 3.06 15.28
CA ASN A 86 -4.21 2.17 16.43
C ASN A 86 -3.69 2.80 17.74
N SER A 87 -3.51 4.12 17.77
CA SER A 87 -3.03 4.80 18.97
C SER A 87 -3.99 4.57 20.15
N GLY A 88 -3.49 3.88 21.19
CA GLY A 88 -4.28 3.46 22.35
C GLY A 88 -5.00 2.12 22.21
N LEU A 89 -4.92 1.45 21.05
CA LEU A 89 -5.42 0.09 20.81
C LEU A 89 -4.25 -0.90 20.82
N THR A 90 -4.15 -1.73 21.86
CA THR A 90 -3.08 -2.73 22.00
C THR A 90 -3.52 -4.15 21.64
N ASP A 91 -4.82 -4.38 21.48
CA ASP A 91 -5.39 -5.69 21.16
C ASP A 91 -5.80 -5.73 19.67
N PRO A 92 -5.11 -6.52 18.83
CA PRO A 92 -5.46 -6.67 17.41
C PRO A 92 -6.84 -7.29 17.16
N SER A 93 -7.50 -7.85 18.19
CA SER A 93 -8.87 -8.34 18.08
C SER A 93 -9.94 -7.25 18.32
N HIS A 94 -9.52 -6.03 18.69
CA HIS A 94 -10.42 -4.90 18.88
C HIS A 94 -11.13 -4.55 17.55
N PRO A 95 -12.45 -4.30 17.55
CA PRO A 95 -13.22 -4.08 16.32
C PRO A 95 -12.78 -2.85 15.52
N ASP A 96 -12.22 -1.85 16.20
CA ASP A 96 -11.69 -0.64 15.58
C ASP A 96 -10.19 -0.73 15.22
N TYR A 97 -9.54 -1.88 15.43
CA TYR A 97 -8.12 -2.07 15.09
C TYR A 97 -7.96 -2.12 13.57
N TRP A 98 -7.04 -1.31 13.05
CA TRP A 98 -6.65 -1.30 11.65
C TRP A 98 -5.42 -2.17 11.42
N ASP A 99 -5.51 -3.13 10.50
CA ASP A 99 -4.34 -3.80 9.94
C ASP A 99 -4.12 -3.39 8.48
N ILE A 100 -3.18 -4.03 7.80
CA ILE A 100 -2.86 -3.69 6.40
C ILE A 100 -4.03 -3.97 5.43
N VAL A 101 -4.98 -4.83 5.78
CA VAL A 101 -6.11 -5.19 4.91
C VAL A 101 -7.05 -3.99 4.68
N PRO A 102 -7.67 -3.38 5.71
CA PRO A 102 -8.49 -2.21 5.50
C PRO A 102 -7.67 -0.99 5.01
N LEU A 103 -6.39 -0.87 5.40
CA LEU A 103 -5.53 0.21 4.93
C LEU A 103 -5.22 0.11 3.42
N ASP A 104 -4.69 -1.02 2.93
CA ASP A 104 -4.42 -1.26 1.50
C ASP A 104 -5.71 -1.06 0.68
N GLY A 105 -6.85 -1.53 1.19
CA GLY A 105 -8.14 -1.32 0.56
C GLY A 105 -8.48 0.17 0.39
N ALA A 106 -8.40 0.94 1.48
CA ALA A 106 -8.70 2.37 1.46
C ALA A 106 -7.75 3.13 0.52
N GLU A 107 -6.45 2.88 0.61
CA GLU A 107 -5.42 3.51 -0.21
C GLU A 107 -5.59 3.17 -1.69
N TRP A 108 -5.88 1.91 -2.01
CA TRP A 108 -6.05 1.47 -3.39
C TRP A 108 -7.26 2.10 -4.07
N PHE A 109 -8.42 2.13 -3.39
CA PHE A 109 -9.64 2.73 -3.94
C PHE A 109 -9.52 4.24 -4.11
N ASP A 110 -8.90 4.94 -3.16
CA ASP A 110 -8.64 6.37 -3.30
C ASP A 110 -7.56 6.64 -4.35
N GLY A 111 -6.53 5.80 -4.44
CA GLY A 111 -5.47 5.89 -5.42
C GLY A 111 -5.98 5.88 -6.85
N ARG A 112 -7.09 5.19 -7.15
CA ARG A 112 -7.72 5.24 -8.50
C ARG A 112 -8.14 6.64 -8.94
N LYS A 113 -8.35 7.57 -8.01
CA LYS A 113 -8.73 8.96 -8.27
C LYS A 113 -7.50 9.87 -8.48
N ALA A 114 -6.31 9.38 -8.16
CA ALA A 114 -5.09 10.18 -8.23
C ALA A 114 -4.72 10.57 -9.66
N THR A 115 -4.30 11.83 -9.81
CA THR A 115 -4.00 12.46 -11.10
C THR A 115 -2.59 12.16 -11.63
N LEU A 116 -1.62 11.97 -10.73
CA LEU A 116 -0.26 11.60 -11.12
C LEU A 116 -0.27 10.19 -11.74
N PRO A 117 0.47 9.92 -12.83
CA PRO A 117 0.69 8.56 -13.30
C PRO A 117 1.36 7.70 -12.21
N HIS A 118 1.11 6.40 -12.20
CA HIS A 118 1.92 5.49 -11.39
C HIS A 118 3.32 5.34 -12.01
N HIS A 119 4.31 5.01 -11.18
CA HIS A 119 5.66 4.72 -11.66
C HIS A 119 5.67 3.46 -12.50
N LEU A 120 6.34 3.50 -13.66
CA LEU A 120 6.43 2.35 -14.55
C LEU A 120 7.65 1.49 -14.19
N THR A 121 7.39 0.40 -13.47
CA THR A 121 8.41 -0.58 -13.07
C THR A 121 8.16 -1.92 -13.74
N PRO A 122 9.00 -2.36 -14.71
CA PRO A 122 8.86 -3.66 -15.35
C PRO A 122 9.18 -4.77 -14.34
N THR A 123 8.14 -5.35 -13.74
CA THR A 123 8.27 -6.46 -12.80
C THR A 123 6.98 -7.27 -12.71
N THR A 124 7.10 -8.53 -12.31
CA THR A 124 5.99 -9.41 -11.95
C THR A 124 5.70 -9.40 -10.45
N ALA A 125 6.40 -8.55 -9.69
CA ALA A 125 6.33 -8.47 -8.23
C ALA A 125 5.24 -7.52 -7.71
N TYR A 126 4.29 -7.14 -8.59
CA TYR A 126 3.13 -6.29 -8.30
C TYR A 126 1.85 -7.04 -8.66
#